data_AF-A0A7W4IEH8-F1
#
_entry.id   AF-A0A7W4IEH8-F1
#
_cell.length_a   1.000
_cell.length_b   1.000
_cell.length_c   1.000
_cell.angle_alpha   90.00
_cell.angle_beta   90.00
_cell.angle_gamma   90.00
#
_symmetry.space_group_name_H-M   'P 1'
#
loop_
_entity.id
_entity.type
_entity.pdbx_description
1 polymer ?
#
loop_
_entity_poly.entity_id
_entity_poly.type
_entity_poly.pdbx_seq_one_letter_code
_entity_poly.pdbx_strand_id
1 'polypeptide(L)'
;MFHRIRTAPILMAVSALCMGGLAACDLVDQRTFDARASRPPVPHYPPRPPAPRPVPPLVDIRAGTPDSQWRPVLAGAVTRALARKPNVLFTVRVLVPAGPTPEREAEAMRRAVATDGQAVAAAIVAAGARPEQVEMAAMSDSTMTIGAVRVYVR
;
A
#
# COMPACT_ATOMS: atom_id res chain seq x y z
N MET A 1 55.78 76.39 -26.38
CA MET A 1 56.43 76.26 -25.06
C MET A 1 55.30 76.05 -24.06
N PHE A 2 55.08 74.92 -23.39
CA PHE A 2 55.99 73.98 -22.74
C PHE A 2 55.36 72.56 -22.71
N HIS A 3 56.15 71.51 -22.86
CA HIS A 3 55.75 70.13 -22.48
C HIS A 3 56.20 69.88 -21.04
N ARG A 4 55.25 69.49 -20.18
CA ARG A 4 55.49 69.07 -18.80
C ARG A 4 55.40 67.55 -18.75
N ILE A 5 56.55 66.88 -18.69
CA ILE A 5 56.65 65.48 -18.29
C ILE A 5 56.28 65.39 -16.80
N ARG A 6 55.59 64.33 -16.32
CA ARG A 6 55.97 63.59 -15.08
C ARG A 6 54.96 62.52 -14.57
N THR A 7 55.46 61.28 -14.58
CA THR A 7 55.56 60.29 -13.47
C THR A 7 54.33 59.78 -12.71
N ALA A 8 53.13 60.33 -12.89
CA ALA A 8 51.91 59.79 -12.27
C ALA A 8 51.52 58.34 -12.68
N PRO A 9 51.72 57.87 -13.94
CA PRO A 9 51.15 56.58 -14.34
C PRO A 9 51.90 55.37 -13.78
N ILE A 10 53.17 55.53 -13.37
CA ILE A 10 54.01 54.42 -12.91
C ILE A 10 53.62 53.98 -11.49
N LEU A 11 53.30 54.94 -10.60
CA LEU A 11 52.93 54.62 -9.21
C LEU A 11 51.56 53.91 -9.13
N MET A 12 50.61 54.30 -9.99
CA MET A 12 49.30 53.64 -10.09
C MET A 12 49.40 52.21 -10.61
N ALA A 13 50.29 51.95 -11.58
CA ALA A 13 50.46 50.62 -12.15
C ALA A 13 50.96 49.59 -11.11
N VAL A 14 51.88 49.98 -10.24
CA VAL A 14 52.42 49.09 -9.19
C VAL A 14 51.37 48.75 -8.14
N SER A 15 50.57 49.74 -7.71
CA SER A 15 49.54 49.50 -6.69
C SER A 15 48.40 48.62 -7.22
N ALA A 16 48.06 48.73 -8.50
CA ALA A 16 47.07 47.87 -9.14
C ALA A 16 47.57 46.41 -9.27
N LEU A 17 48.87 46.21 -9.52
CA LEU A 17 49.47 44.88 -9.65
C LEU A 17 49.48 44.12 -8.30
N CYS A 18 49.77 44.80 -7.19
CA CYS A 18 49.79 44.17 -5.87
C CYS A 18 48.40 43.73 -5.38
N MET A 19 47.33 44.48 -5.71
CA MET A 19 45.96 44.05 -5.35
C MET A 19 45.44 42.90 -6.21
N GLY A 20 45.89 42.77 -7.46
CA GLY A 20 45.55 41.63 -8.32
C GLY A 20 46.13 40.30 -7.84
N GLY A 21 47.32 40.31 -7.22
CA GLY A 21 47.99 39.09 -6.74
C GLY A 21 47.28 38.40 -5.56
N LEU A 22 46.57 39.14 -4.71
CA LEU A 22 45.88 38.59 -3.54
C LEU A 22 44.49 38.01 -3.86
N ALA A 23 43.90 38.37 -5.00
CA ALA A 23 42.62 37.82 -5.46
C ALA A 23 42.76 36.43 -6.11
N ALA A 24 44.00 35.95 -6.32
CA ALA A 24 44.30 34.65 -6.93
C ALA A 24 44.58 33.54 -5.91
N CYS A 25 44.50 33.81 -4.60
CA CYS A 25 44.64 32.80 -3.56
C CYS A 25 43.31 32.10 -3.30
N ASP A 26 43.14 30.90 -3.83
CA ASP A 26 42.07 30.00 -3.39
C ASP A 26 42.35 29.60 -1.93
N LEU A 27 41.45 29.94 -1.01
CA LEU A 27 41.62 29.59 0.40
C LEU A 27 41.49 28.08 0.54
N VAL A 28 42.47 27.44 1.18
CA VAL A 28 42.42 26.00 1.49
C VAL A 28 41.17 25.73 2.35
N ASP A 29 40.26 24.92 1.82
CA ASP A 29 38.97 24.59 2.43
C ASP A 29 38.73 23.07 2.30
N GLN A 30 37.66 22.55 2.88
CA GLN A 30 37.27 21.15 2.79
C GLN A 30 37.13 20.67 1.33
N ARG A 31 36.78 21.59 0.41
CA ARG A 31 36.71 21.33 -1.04
C ARG A 31 38.07 21.05 -1.69
N THR A 32 39.16 21.50 -1.08
CA THR A 32 40.53 21.21 -1.53
C THR A 32 40.89 19.74 -1.33
N PHE A 33 40.33 19.11 -0.29
CA PHE A 33 40.60 17.70 0.04
C PHE A 33 39.53 16.75 -0.50
N ASP A 34 38.27 17.19 -0.54
CA ASP A 34 37.16 16.49 -1.15
C ASP A 34 36.27 17.47 -1.90
N ALA A 35 36.30 17.42 -3.24
CA ALA A 35 35.49 18.27 -4.11
C ALA A 35 33.97 18.15 -3.85
N ARG A 36 33.53 17.13 -3.10
CA ARG A 36 32.14 16.89 -2.71
C ARG A 36 31.85 17.24 -1.25
N ALA A 37 32.79 17.80 -0.49
CA ALA A 37 32.61 18.13 0.93
C ALA A 37 31.41 19.05 1.21
N SER A 38 31.00 19.87 0.24
CA SER A 38 29.82 20.74 0.37
C SER A 38 28.51 20.08 -0.02
N ARG A 39 28.51 18.80 -0.44
CA ARG A 39 27.29 18.07 -0.80
C ARG A 39 26.70 17.43 0.46
N PRO A 40 25.45 17.78 0.84
CA PRO A 40 24.78 17.10 1.93
C PRO A 40 24.73 15.59 1.67
N PRO A 41 24.91 14.74 2.69
CA PRO A 41 24.73 13.31 2.54
C PRO A 41 23.31 13.02 2.08
N VAL A 42 23.15 12.18 1.05
CA VAL A 42 21.84 11.71 0.61
C VAL A 42 21.49 10.50 1.47
N PRO A 43 20.41 10.55 2.28
CA PRO A 43 20.00 9.39 3.05
C PRO A 43 19.61 8.25 2.10
N HIS A 44 20.24 7.08 2.27
CA HIS A 44 19.83 5.88 1.55
C HIS A 44 18.59 5.30 2.22
N TYR A 45 17.42 5.49 1.61
CA TYR A 45 16.21 4.79 2.01
C TYR A 45 16.14 3.43 1.30
N PRO A 46 16.03 2.31 2.03
CA PRO A 46 15.75 1.04 1.38
C PRO A 46 14.40 1.12 0.63
N PRO A 47 14.26 0.41 -0.50
CA PRO A 47 12.98 0.36 -1.20
C PRO A 47 11.89 -0.15 -0.23
N ARG A 48 10.68 0.39 -0.36
CA ARG A 48 9.53 -0.06 0.45
C ARG A 48 9.39 -1.59 0.27
N PRO A 49 9.26 -2.35 1.37
CA PRO A 49 9.00 -3.78 1.26
C PRO A 49 7.80 -4.05 0.35
N PRO A 50 7.82 -5.12 -0.46
CA PRO A 50 6.67 -5.49 -1.27
C PRO A 50 5.45 -5.69 -0.36
N ALA A 51 4.28 -5.29 -0.86
CA ALA A 51 3.04 -5.48 -0.11
C ALA A 51 2.82 -6.98 0.19
N PRO A 52 2.31 -7.32 1.39
CA PRO A 52 1.92 -8.70 1.69
C PRO A 52 0.97 -9.25 0.62
N ARG A 53 1.16 -10.52 0.26
CA ARG A 53 0.26 -11.18 -0.70
C ARG A 53 -1.15 -11.28 -0.10
N PRO A 54 -2.21 -11.06 -0.90
CA PRO A 54 -3.57 -11.29 -0.44
C PRO A 54 -3.74 -12.74 0.03
N VAL A 55 -4.35 -12.91 1.21
CA VAL A 55 -4.69 -14.24 1.72
C VAL A 55 -5.87 -14.78 0.90
N PRO A 56 -5.75 -15.96 0.28
CA PRO A 56 -6.86 -16.54 -0.48
C PRO A 56 -8.01 -16.93 0.47
N PRO A 57 -9.27 -16.85 0.02
CA PRO A 57 -10.39 -17.36 0.81
C PRO A 57 -10.28 -18.88 0.98
N LEU A 58 -10.80 -19.39 2.09
CA LEU A 58 -10.96 -20.82 2.34
C LEU A 58 -11.88 -21.45 1.29
N VAL A 59 -12.98 -20.76 0.96
CA VAL A 59 -13.93 -21.10 -0.10
C VAL A 59 -14.45 -19.83 -0.74
N ASP A 60 -14.61 -19.82 -2.06
CA ASP A 60 -15.28 -18.78 -2.84
C ASP A 60 -16.50 -19.39 -3.54
N ILE A 61 -17.69 -18.91 -3.20
CA ILE A 61 -18.98 -19.41 -3.69
C ILE A 61 -19.60 -18.31 -4.55
N ARG A 62 -19.65 -18.51 -5.87
CA ARG A 62 -20.28 -17.54 -6.77
C ARG A 62 -21.79 -17.58 -6.62
N ALA A 63 -22.44 -16.42 -6.71
CA ALA A 63 -23.90 -16.32 -6.67
C ALA A 63 -24.53 -17.24 -7.75
N GLY A 64 -25.59 -17.95 -7.36
CA GLY A 64 -26.27 -18.93 -8.22
C GLY A 64 -25.63 -20.32 -8.24
N THR A 65 -24.53 -20.56 -7.54
CA THR A 65 -23.96 -21.91 -7.39
C THR A 65 -24.94 -22.78 -6.58
N PRO A 66 -25.38 -23.96 -7.07
CA PRO A 66 -26.29 -24.82 -6.33
C PRO A 66 -25.71 -25.35 -5.02
N ASP A 67 -26.55 -25.47 -4.00
CA ASP A 67 -26.21 -26.01 -2.68
C ASP A 67 -25.48 -27.35 -2.72
N SER A 68 -25.89 -28.24 -3.63
CA SER A 68 -25.26 -29.56 -3.81
C SER A 68 -23.79 -29.48 -4.25
N GLN A 69 -23.37 -28.38 -4.88
CA GLN A 69 -22.00 -28.19 -5.36
C GLN A 69 -21.10 -27.57 -4.30
N TRP A 70 -21.56 -26.53 -3.59
CA TRP A 70 -20.70 -25.79 -2.65
C TRP A 70 -20.72 -26.35 -1.23
N ARG A 71 -21.84 -26.94 -0.77
CA ARG A 71 -21.97 -27.41 0.63
C ARG A 71 -20.93 -28.47 1.02
N PRO A 72 -20.69 -29.54 0.22
CA PRO A 72 -19.73 -30.57 0.61
C PRO A 72 -18.30 -30.01 0.69
N VAL A 73 -17.94 -29.11 -0.23
CA VAL A 73 -16.64 -28.45 -0.26
C VAL A 73 -16.44 -27.59 0.98
N LEU A 74 -17.45 -26.78 1.33
CA LEU A 74 -17.43 -25.95 2.53
C LEU A 74 -17.31 -26.79 3.80
N ALA A 75 -18.13 -27.83 3.94
CA ALA A 75 -18.10 -28.70 5.12
C ALA A 75 -16.70 -29.31 5.31
N GLY A 76 -16.12 -29.89 4.26
CA GLY A 76 -14.76 -30.45 4.34
C GLY A 76 -13.70 -29.40 4.67
N ALA A 77 -13.84 -28.16 4.18
CA ALA A 77 -12.92 -27.08 4.50
C ALA A 77 -13.02 -26.62 5.97
N VAL A 78 -14.24 -26.52 6.50
CA VAL A 78 -14.52 -26.18 7.91
C VAL A 78 -13.94 -27.25 8.83
N THR A 79 -14.21 -28.54 8.58
CA THR A 79 -13.66 -29.65 9.36
C THR A 79 -12.14 -29.60 9.42
N ARG A 80 -11.47 -29.39 8.27
CA ARG A 80 -10.00 -29.26 8.22
C ARG A 80 -9.49 -28.01 8.96
N ALA A 81 -10.22 -26.91 8.92
CA ALA A 81 -9.85 -25.69 9.63
C ALA A 81 -9.94 -25.89 11.15
N LEU A 82 -11.04 -26.46 11.64
CA LEU A 82 -11.24 -26.77 13.06
C LEU A 82 -10.25 -27.80 13.59
N ALA A 83 -9.93 -28.84 12.81
CA ALA A 83 -8.92 -29.83 13.16
C ALA A 83 -7.53 -29.21 13.36
N ARG A 84 -7.21 -28.15 12.61
CA ARG A 84 -5.94 -27.41 12.75
C ARG A 84 -5.95 -26.40 13.89
N LYS A 85 -7.06 -25.68 14.06
CA LYS A 85 -7.24 -24.64 15.07
C LYS A 85 -8.68 -24.68 15.60
N PRO A 86 -8.93 -25.32 16.75
CA PRO A 86 -10.29 -25.50 17.27
C PRO A 86 -11.03 -24.18 17.57
N ASN A 87 -10.29 -23.12 17.88
CA ASN A 87 -10.81 -21.77 18.16
C ASN A 87 -10.65 -20.80 16.97
N VAL A 88 -10.56 -21.31 15.74
CA VAL A 88 -10.52 -20.46 14.53
C VAL A 88 -11.80 -19.64 14.41
N LEU A 89 -11.70 -18.41 13.90
CA LEU A 89 -12.87 -17.63 13.50
C LEU A 89 -13.05 -17.71 11.99
N PHE A 90 -14.27 -17.98 11.56
CA PHE A 90 -14.71 -17.93 10.17
C PHE A 90 -15.30 -16.56 9.87
N THR A 91 -14.79 -15.88 8.87
CA THR A 91 -15.36 -14.61 8.38
C THR A 91 -16.05 -14.84 7.04
N VAL A 92 -17.38 -14.78 7.03
CA VAL A 92 -18.22 -14.86 5.83
C VAL A 92 -18.36 -13.47 5.23
N ARG A 93 -17.69 -13.23 4.11
CA ARG A 93 -17.80 -11.99 3.34
C ARG A 93 -18.76 -12.17 2.18
N VAL A 94 -19.87 -11.47 2.23
CA VAL A 94 -20.85 -11.38 1.15
C VAL A 94 -20.47 -10.22 0.24
N LEU A 95 -20.18 -10.54 -1.01
CA LEU A 95 -19.77 -9.60 -2.04
C LEU A 95 -20.90 -9.40 -3.04
N VAL A 96 -21.24 -8.15 -3.31
CA VAL A 96 -22.20 -7.78 -4.34
C VAL A 96 -21.53 -6.86 -5.38
N PRO A 97 -21.93 -6.92 -6.66
CA PRO A 97 -21.54 -5.91 -7.63
C PRO A 97 -21.93 -4.51 -7.16
N ALA A 98 -21.12 -3.50 -7.50
CA ALA A 98 -21.48 -2.10 -7.24
C ALA A 98 -22.83 -1.75 -7.89
N GLY A 99 -23.69 -1.08 -7.13
CA GLY A 99 -25.01 -0.68 -7.58
C GLY A 99 -24.99 0.64 -8.36
N PRO A 100 -26.05 0.96 -9.12
CA PRO A 100 -26.16 2.26 -9.81
C PRO A 100 -26.38 3.42 -8.83
N THR A 101 -26.90 3.14 -7.63
CA THR A 101 -27.06 4.12 -6.54
C THR A 101 -26.71 3.47 -5.19
N PRO A 102 -26.30 4.26 -4.19
CA PRO A 102 -26.00 3.75 -2.85
C PRO A 102 -27.16 2.96 -2.21
N GLU A 103 -28.41 3.38 -2.42
CA GLU A 103 -29.59 2.74 -1.83
C GLU A 103 -29.84 1.36 -2.45
N ARG A 104 -29.66 1.25 -3.78
CA ARG A 104 -29.80 -0.02 -4.50
C ARG A 104 -28.69 -1.00 -4.12
N GLU A 105 -27.48 -0.49 -3.91
CA GLU A 105 -26.35 -1.28 -3.42
C GLU A 105 -26.58 -1.78 -2.00
N ALA A 106 -27.02 -0.90 -1.09
CA ALA A 106 -27.35 -1.27 0.28
C ALA A 106 -28.47 -2.32 0.34
N GLU A 107 -29.49 -2.19 -0.51
CA GLU A 107 -30.56 -3.19 -0.62
C GLU A 107 -30.08 -4.52 -1.21
N ALA A 108 -29.16 -4.50 -2.19
CA ALA A 108 -28.52 -5.71 -2.70
C ALA A 108 -27.70 -6.42 -1.61
N MET A 109 -26.90 -5.67 -0.84
CA MET A 109 -26.12 -6.21 0.28
C MET A 109 -27.01 -6.83 1.35
N ARG A 110 -28.07 -6.14 1.79
CA ARG A 110 -29.02 -6.67 2.79
C ARG A 110 -29.64 -7.98 2.34
N ARG A 111 -30.11 -8.05 1.08
CA ARG A 111 -30.71 -9.26 0.52
C ARG A 111 -29.70 -10.41 0.41
N ALA A 112 -28.50 -10.13 -0.06
CA ALA A 112 -27.45 -11.15 -0.19
C ALA A 112 -27.02 -11.69 1.19
N VAL A 113 -26.95 -10.83 2.21
CA VAL A 113 -26.70 -11.27 3.60
C VAL A 113 -27.82 -12.15 4.12
N ALA A 114 -29.07 -11.74 3.96
CA ALA A 114 -30.24 -12.47 4.44
C ALA A 114 -30.51 -13.80 3.69
N THR A 115 -29.86 -14.02 2.54
CA THR A 115 -30.02 -15.23 1.74
C THR A 115 -28.73 -16.04 1.74
N ASP A 116 -27.83 -15.74 0.81
CA ASP A 116 -26.60 -16.50 0.59
C ASP A 116 -25.68 -16.47 1.82
N GLY A 117 -25.52 -15.31 2.46
CA GLY A 117 -24.69 -15.13 3.65
C GLY A 117 -25.16 -16.00 4.82
N GLN A 118 -26.45 -15.93 5.15
CA GLN A 118 -27.07 -16.76 6.20
C GLN A 118 -27.00 -18.26 5.88
N ALA A 119 -27.24 -18.66 4.62
CA ALA A 119 -27.16 -20.06 4.21
C ALA A 119 -25.74 -20.63 4.41
N VAL A 120 -24.71 -19.86 4.04
CA VAL A 120 -23.31 -20.25 4.23
C VAL A 120 -22.92 -20.27 5.71
N ALA A 121 -23.32 -19.26 6.49
CA ALA A 121 -23.07 -19.22 7.94
C ALA A 121 -23.70 -20.43 8.65
N ALA A 122 -24.95 -20.76 8.33
CA ALA A 122 -25.64 -21.93 8.86
C ALA A 122 -24.94 -23.23 8.48
N ALA A 123 -24.42 -23.34 7.24
CA ALA A 123 -23.67 -24.50 6.79
C ALA A 123 -22.32 -24.66 7.53
N ILE A 124 -21.65 -23.56 7.89
CA ILE A 124 -20.43 -23.58 8.71
C ILE A 124 -20.72 -24.11 10.12
N VAL A 125 -21.81 -23.65 10.73
CA VAL A 125 -22.25 -24.15 12.06
C VAL A 125 -22.64 -25.62 11.99
N ALA A 126 -23.40 -26.02 10.96
CA ALA A 126 -23.76 -27.41 10.73
C ALA A 126 -22.53 -28.33 10.51
N ALA A 127 -21.42 -27.78 10.01
CA ALA A 127 -20.15 -28.48 9.85
C ALA A 127 -19.29 -28.56 11.13
N GLY A 128 -19.79 -28.05 12.26
CA GLY A 128 -19.20 -28.21 13.59
C GLY A 128 -18.57 -26.96 14.21
N ALA A 129 -18.64 -25.80 13.53
CA ALA A 129 -18.23 -24.54 14.16
C ALA A 129 -19.28 -24.07 15.16
N ARG A 130 -18.86 -23.38 16.23
CA ARG A 130 -19.80 -22.73 17.15
C ARG A 130 -20.34 -21.43 16.54
N PRO A 131 -21.57 -20.98 16.86
CA PRO A 131 -22.12 -19.75 16.31
C PRO A 131 -21.24 -18.51 16.54
N GLU A 132 -20.62 -18.39 17.72
CA GLU A 132 -19.70 -17.30 18.05
C GLU A 132 -18.36 -17.37 17.28
N GLN A 133 -18.10 -18.47 16.56
CA GLN A 133 -16.95 -18.59 15.66
C GLN A 133 -17.23 -18.07 14.25
N VAL A 134 -18.43 -17.55 13.98
CA VAL A 134 -18.83 -17.07 12.65
C VAL A 134 -19.12 -15.57 12.69
N GLU A 135 -18.33 -14.80 11.95
CA GLU A 135 -18.56 -13.38 11.70
C GLU A 135 -19.05 -13.18 10.27
N MET A 136 -20.01 -12.30 10.05
CA MET A 136 -20.54 -12.00 8.73
C MET A 136 -20.38 -10.52 8.41
N ALA A 137 -19.89 -10.23 7.21
CA ALA A 137 -19.72 -8.88 6.69
C ALA A 137 -20.21 -8.83 5.23
N ALA A 138 -20.73 -7.69 4.82
CA ALA A 138 -21.12 -7.43 3.44
C ALA A 138 -20.34 -6.24 2.89
N MET A 139 -19.96 -6.32 1.63
CA MET A 139 -19.35 -5.20 0.92
C MET A 139 -19.68 -5.27 -0.57
N SER A 140 -19.67 -4.12 -1.22
CA SER A 140 -19.69 -4.03 -2.66
C SER A 140 -18.28 -4.11 -3.24
N ASP A 141 -18.19 -4.62 -4.46
CA ASP A 141 -16.97 -4.65 -5.25
C ASP A 141 -17.28 -4.18 -6.67
N SER A 142 -16.69 -3.05 -7.07
CA SER A 142 -16.89 -2.44 -8.39
C SER A 142 -16.22 -3.22 -9.52
N THR A 143 -15.31 -4.14 -9.19
CA THR A 143 -14.66 -5.00 -10.18
C THR A 143 -15.46 -6.26 -10.50
N MET A 144 -16.51 -6.55 -9.72
CA MET A 144 -17.33 -7.75 -9.86
C MET A 144 -18.58 -7.48 -10.68
N THR A 145 -18.88 -8.41 -11.59
CA THR A 145 -20.14 -8.43 -12.37
C THR A 145 -21.18 -9.37 -11.77
N ILE A 146 -20.75 -10.34 -10.97
CA ILE A 146 -21.59 -11.35 -10.30
C ILE A 146 -21.17 -11.40 -8.83
N GLY A 147 -22.14 -11.45 -7.92
CA GLY A 147 -21.89 -11.56 -6.48
C GLY A 147 -21.22 -12.87 -6.08
N ALA A 148 -20.67 -12.92 -4.87
CA ALA A 148 -20.06 -14.12 -4.31
C ALA A 148 -20.08 -14.09 -2.78
N VAL A 149 -20.00 -15.26 -2.16
CA VAL A 149 -19.73 -15.41 -0.73
C VAL A 149 -18.35 -16.02 -0.56
N ARG A 150 -17.45 -15.30 0.12
CA ARG A 150 -16.10 -15.75 0.42
C ARG A 150 -15.95 -16.03 1.90
N VAL A 151 -15.45 -17.21 2.25
CA VAL A 151 -15.19 -17.59 3.64
C VAL A 151 -13.70 -17.46 3.90
N TYR A 152 -13.32 -16.73 4.94
CA TYR A 152 -11.94 -16.59 5.42
C TYR A 152 -11.79 -17.20 6.81
N VAL A 153 -10.55 -17.47 7.20
CA VAL A 153 -10.21 -18.01 8.54
C VAL A 153 -9.14 -17.16 9.19
N ARG A 154 -9.26 -16.92 10.51
CA ARG A 154 -8.27 -16.21 11.33
C ARG A 154 -7.98 -16.89 12.67
#